data_AF-A0A6B3NFP2-F1
#
_entry.id   AF-A0A6B3NFP2-F1
#
_cell.length_a   1.000
_cell.length_b   1.000
_cell.length_c   1.000
_cell.angle_alpha   90.00
_cell.angle_beta   90.00
_cell.angle_gamma   90.00
#
_symmetry.space_group_name_H-M   'P 1'
#
loop_
_entity.id
_entity.type
_entity.pdbx_description
1 polymer ?
#
loop_
_entity_poly.entity_id
_entity_poly.type
_entity_poly.pdbx_seq_one_letter_code
_entity_poly.pdbx_strand_id
1 'polypeptide(L)'
;MLMLLLLAILLRWNISLGVKGLFSGRALGAVCFAAFFGTYLAIWLQQTALKFTAAGIAQTLMTTSPLFVLPIVAFMGEVVTTRAILGVLVAITGVALLVSWQ
;
A
#
# COMPACT_ATOMS: atom_id res chain seq x y z
N MET A 1 26.41 12.15 0.37
CA MET A 1 26.43 13.35 -0.52
C MET A 1 26.09 13.00 -1.97
N LEU A 2 26.75 12.02 -2.59
CA LEU A 2 26.47 11.57 -3.97
C LEU A 2 25.02 11.06 -4.19
N MET A 3 24.49 10.29 -3.23
CA MET A 3 23.13 9.75 -3.28
C MET A 3 22.06 10.86 -3.23
N LEU A 4 22.32 11.95 -2.50
CA LEU A 4 21.42 13.10 -2.41
C LEU A 4 21.43 13.92 -3.71
N LEU A 5 22.58 14.01 -4.38
CA LEU A 5 22.71 14.68 -5.68
C LEU A 5 22.00 13.91 -6.80
N LEU A 6 22.12 12.58 -6.83
CA LEU A 6 21.40 11.73 -7.78
C LEU A 6 19.88 11.82 -7.57
N LEU A 7 19.41 11.84 -6.32
CA LEU A 7 18.00 12.03 -6.01
C LEU A 7 17.49 13.39 -6.52
N ALA A 8 18.25 14.47 -6.31
CA ALA A 8 17.88 15.82 -6.73
C ALA A 8 17.81 15.97 -8.27
N ILE A 9 18.67 15.29 -9.02
CA ILE A 9 18.69 15.30 -10.48
C ILE A 9 17.48 14.54 -11.05
N LEU A 10 17.15 13.37 -10.49
CA LEU A 10 15.99 12.59 -10.89
C LEU A 10 14.66 13.30 -10.53
N LEU A 11 14.59 13.94 -9.36
CA LEU A 11 13.45 14.75 -8.93
C LEU A 11 13.23 15.96 -9.85
N ARG A 12 14.31 16.68 -10.23
CA ARG A 12 14.21 17.81 -11.17
C ARG A 12 13.65 17.40 -12.54
N TRP A 13 14.04 16.23 -13.04
CA TRP A 13 13.54 15.71 -14.32
C TRP A 13 12.07 15.26 -14.27
N ASN A 14 11.63 14.65 -13.15
CA ASN A 14 10.27 14.13 -13.03
C ASN A 14 9.21 15.20 -12.66
N ILE A 15 9.60 16.22 -11.87
CA ILE A 15 8.67 17.26 -11.38
C ILE A 15 8.16 18.19 -12.50
N SER A 16 8.95 18.40 -13.56
CA SER A 16 8.60 19.31 -14.67
C SER A 16 7.42 18.81 -15.53
N LEU A 17 7.13 17.51 -15.54
CA LEU A 17 6.14 16.89 -16.45
C LEU A 17 4.81 16.55 -15.76
N GLY A 18 4.79 16.24 -14.46
CA GLY A 18 3.60 15.72 -13.78
C GLY A 18 2.73 16.75 -13.03
N VAL A 19 3.27 17.91 -12.67
CA VAL A 19 2.63 18.81 -11.70
C VAL A 19 1.54 19.69 -12.32
N LYS A 20 1.64 20.03 -13.60
CA LYS A 20 0.69 20.95 -14.26
C LYS A 20 -0.72 20.35 -14.48
N GLY A 21 -0.87 19.04 -14.44
CA GLY A 21 -2.16 18.33 -14.57
C GLY A 21 -2.86 17.99 -13.24
N LEU A 22 -2.15 18.10 -12.11
CA LEU A 22 -2.68 17.73 -10.78
C LEU A 22 -3.49 18.86 -10.12
N PHE A 23 -3.31 20.11 -10.56
CA PHE A 23 -3.98 21.29 -10.01
C PHE A 23 -5.37 21.57 -10.60
N SER A 24 -6.15 20.51 -10.90
CA SER A 24 -7.59 20.66 -11.09
C SER A 24 -8.29 20.45 -9.75
N GLY A 25 -9.29 21.28 -9.41
CA GLY A 25 -9.98 21.18 -8.11
C GLY A 25 -10.60 19.80 -7.84
N ARG A 26 -10.98 19.08 -8.90
CA ARG A 26 -11.48 17.68 -8.81
C ARG A 26 -10.36 16.68 -8.51
N ALA A 27 -9.20 16.81 -9.15
CA ALA A 27 -8.05 15.93 -8.89
C ALA A 27 -7.52 16.11 -7.47
N LEU A 28 -7.41 17.37 -7.01
CA LEU A 28 -7.05 17.68 -5.63
C LEU A 28 -8.05 17.09 -4.63
N GLY A 29 -9.35 17.24 -4.86
CA GLY A 29 -10.38 16.63 -4.02
C GLY A 29 -10.25 15.11 -3.96
N ALA A 30 -10.06 14.46 -5.11
CA ALA A 30 -9.89 13.00 -5.19
C ALA A 30 -8.62 12.52 -4.45
N VAL A 31 -7.50 13.22 -4.60
CA VAL A 31 -6.24 12.88 -3.92
C VAL A 31 -6.36 13.11 -2.42
N CYS A 32 -6.96 14.22 -1.97
CA CYS A 32 -7.20 14.46 -0.54
C CYS A 32 -8.08 13.37 0.06
N PHE A 33 -9.14 12.97 -0.63
CA PHE A 33 -10.03 11.90 -0.18
C PHE A 33 -9.29 10.56 -0.11
N ALA A 34 -8.56 10.19 -1.18
CA ALA A 34 -7.78 8.96 -1.23
C ALA A 34 -6.68 8.92 -0.15
N ALA A 35 -5.96 10.02 0.08
CA ALA A 35 -4.93 10.10 1.10
C ALA A 35 -5.51 10.07 2.53
N PHE A 36 -6.66 10.70 2.75
CA PHE A 36 -7.32 10.69 4.05
C PHE A 36 -7.86 9.30 4.40
N PHE A 37 -8.64 8.69 3.52
CA PHE A 37 -9.23 7.37 3.77
C PHE A 37 -8.22 6.23 3.61
N GLY A 38 -7.32 6.32 2.64
CA GLY A 38 -6.35 5.27 2.33
C GLY A 38 -5.14 5.28 3.26
N THR A 39 -4.58 6.45 3.57
CA THR A 39 -3.33 6.54 4.33
C THR A 39 -3.56 6.98 5.77
N TYR A 40 -4.21 8.12 5.99
CA TYR A 40 -4.39 8.67 7.35
C TYR A 40 -5.25 7.76 8.21
N LEU A 41 -6.45 7.39 7.74
CA LEU A 41 -7.38 6.57 8.49
C LEU A 41 -6.83 5.15 8.71
N ALA A 42 -6.18 4.57 7.70
CA ALA A 42 -5.55 3.25 7.81
C ALA A 42 -4.47 3.21 8.90
N ILE A 43 -3.55 4.20 8.91
CA ILE A 43 -2.50 4.27 9.92
C ILE A 43 -3.10 4.55 11.31
N TRP A 44 -4.12 5.40 11.40
CA TRP A 44 -4.78 5.68 12.67
C TRP A 44 -5.41 4.41 13.26
N LEU A 45 -6.19 3.66 12.46
CA LEU A 45 -6.79 2.39 12.86
C LEU A 45 -5.74 1.33 13.22
N GLN A 46 -4.63 1.29 12.48
CA GLN A 46 -3.47 0.43 12.80
C GLN A 46 -2.92 0.73 14.19
N GLN A 47 -2.67 2.00 14.51
CA GLN A 47 -2.14 2.39 15.82
C GLN A 47 -3.15 2.08 16.94
N THR A 48 -4.44 2.27 16.67
CA THR A 48 -5.52 1.83 17.57
C THR A 48 -5.47 0.32 17.81
N ALA A 49 -5.35 -0.50 16.77
CA ALA A 49 -5.28 -1.96 16.91
C ALA A 49 -4.09 -2.40 17.78
N LEU A 50 -2.91 -1.79 17.58
CA LEU A 50 -1.72 -2.06 18.41
C LEU A 50 -1.91 -1.68 19.88
N LYS A 51 -2.74 -0.68 20.17
CA LYS A 51 -3.03 -0.25 21.54
C LYS A 51 -4.03 -1.16 22.25
N PHE A 52 -4.99 -1.73 21.53
CA PHE A 52 -6.12 -2.48 22.12
C PHE A 52 -6.02 -4.00 21.96
N THR A 53 -5.06 -4.51 21.19
CA THR A 53 -4.86 -5.96 20.99
C THR A 53 -3.39 -6.34 21.19
N ALA A 54 -3.13 -7.64 21.38
CA ALA A 54 -1.75 -8.11 21.44
C ALA A 54 -1.02 -7.77 20.14
N ALA A 55 0.18 -7.20 20.25
CA ALA A 55 0.94 -6.71 19.10
C ALA A 55 1.13 -7.79 18.01
N GLY A 56 1.32 -9.06 18.39
CA GLY A 56 1.42 -10.18 17.45
C GLY A 56 0.13 -10.42 16.65
N ILE A 57 -1.05 -10.35 17.30
CA ILE A 57 -2.34 -10.51 16.62
C ILE A 57 -2.57 -9.34 15.65
N ALA A 58 -2.30 -8.11 16.10
CA ALA A 58 -2.41 -6.94 15.23
C ALA A 58 -1.51 -7.08 14.00
N GLN A 59 -0.21 -7.34 14.19
CA GLN A 59 0.78 -7.47 13.11
C GLN A 59 0.46 -8.61 12.14
N THR A 60 -0.07 -9.72 12.64
CA THR A 60 -0.59 -10.82 11.82
C THR A 60 -1.67 -10.31 10.88
N LEU A 61 -2.70 -9.65 11.40
CA LEU A 61 -3.78 -9.08 10.58
C LEU A 61 -3.24 -8.09 9.55
N MET A 62 -2.26 -7.26 9.92
CA MET A 62 -1.65 -6.28 9.03
C MET A 62 -0.91 -6.92 7.84
N THR A 63 -0.24 -8.05 8.07
CA THR A 63 0.54 -8.75 7.06
C THR A 63 -0.32 -9.63 6.14
N THR A 64 -1.61 -9.82 6.46
CA THR A 64 -2.56 -10.50 5.56
C THR A 64 -2.99 -9.68 4.33
N SER A 65 -2.44 -8.48 4.11
CA SER A 65 -2.76 -7.65 2.94
C SER A 65 -2.71 -8.35 1.57
N PRO A 66 -1.80 -9.33 1.30
CA PRO A 66 -1.79 -10.06 0.02
C PRO A 66 -3.08 -10.87 -0.23
N LEU A 67 -3.80 -11.26 0.82
CA LEU A 67 -5.06 -11.99 0.71
C LEU A 67 -6.14 -11.17 -0.02
N PHE A 68 -6.14 -9.86 0.19
CA PHE A 68 -7.15 -8.96 -0.36
C PHE A 68 -6.84 -8.47 -1.77
N VAL A 69 -5.62 -8.66 -2.28
CA VAL A 69 -5.23 -8.11 -3.58
C VAL A 69 -5.97 -8.77 -4.74
N LEU A 70 -6.17 -10.09 -4.72
CA LEU A 70 -6.87 -10.81 -5.79
C LEU A 70 -8.35 -10.42 -5.93
N PRO A 71 -9.17 -10.40 -4.87
CA PRO A 71 -10.56 -9.98 -4.99
C PRO A 71 -10.69 -8.50 -5.39
N ILE A 72 -9.79 -7.62 -4.95
CA ILE A 72 -9.78 -6.21 -5.38
C ILE A 72 -9.52 -6.10 -6.89
N VAL A 73 -8.49 -6.78 -7.40
CA VAL A 73 -8.15 -6.80 -8.84
C VAL A 73 -9.31 -7.37 -9.66
N ALA A 74 -9.94 -8.46 -9.18
CA ALA A 74 -11.12 -9.03 -9.82
C ALA A 74 -12.31 -8.05 -9.81
N PHE A 75 -12.54 -7.32 -8.70
CA PHE A 75 -13.60 -6.31 -8.61
C PHE A 75 -13.34 -5.11 -9.52
N MET A 76 -12.07 -4.76 -9.76
CA MET A 76 -11.68 -3.75 -10.73
C MET A 76 -11.86 -4.20 -12.19
N GLY A 77 -12.25 -5.46 -12.42
CA GLY A 77 -12.43 -6.04 -13.76
C GLY A 77 -11.13 -6.42 -14.46
N GLU A 78 -10.01 -6.44 -13.74
CA GLU A 78 -8.72 -6.82 -14.28
C GLU A 78 -8.55 -8.35 -14.31
N VAL A 79 -7.87 -8.85 -15.34
CA VAL A 79 -7.66 -10.30 -15.52
C VAL A 79 -6.66 -10.81 -14.50
N VAL A 80 -7.13 -11.67 -13.59
CA VAL A 80 -6.28 -12.35 -12.63
C VAL A 80 -5.44 -13.40 -13.35
N THR A 81 -4.15 -13.13 -13.49
CA THR A 81 -3.22 -14.09 -14.11
C THR A 81 -2.86 -15.23 -13.15
N THR A 82 -2.54 -16.40 -13.69
CA THR A 82 -2.03 -17.54 -12.90
C THR A 82 -0.77 -17.19 -12.12
N ARG A 83 0.06 -16.29 -12.65
CA ARG A 83 1.25 -15.75 -11.95
C ARG A 83 0.87 -14.96 -10.70
N ALA A 84 -0.19 -14.16 -10.76
CA ALA A 84 -0.69 -13.40 -9.61
C ALA A 84 -1.21 -14.34 -8.50
N ILE A 85 -1.92 -15.41 -8.88
CA ILE A 85 -2.40 -16.43 -7.95
C ILE A 85 -1.23 -17.11 -7.24
N LEU A 86 -0.21 -17.54 -7.99
CA LEU A 86 1.00 -18.15 -7.40
C LEU A 86 1.73 -17.18 -6.46
N GLY A 87 1.86 -15.91 -6.83
CA GLY A 87 2.47 -14.89 -5.98
C GLY A 87 1.73 -14.71 -4.65
N VAL A 88 0.39 -14.71 -4.68
CA VAL A 88 -0.44 -14.61 -3.47
C VAL A 88 -0.32 -15.86 -2.60
N LEU A 89 -0.26 -17.06 -3.19
CA LEU A 89 -0.04 -18.31 -2.43
C LEU A 89 1.32 -18.30 -1.71
N VAL A 90 2.38 -17.85 -2.38
CA VAL A 90 3.71 -17.69 -1.78
C VAL A 90 3.67 -16.65 -0.65
N ALA A 91 3.01 -15.51 -0.88
CA ALA A 91 2.87 -14.47 0.15
C ALA A 91 2.12 -14.97 1.39
N ILE A 92 0.99 -15.66 1.20
CA ILE A 92 0.20 -16.25 2.30
C ILE A 92 1.02 -17.27 3.07
N THR A 93 1.81 -18.10 2.38
CA THR A 93 2.71 -19.07 3.03
C THR A 93 3.77 -18.37 3.88
N GLY A 94 4.36 -17.27 3.37
CA GLY A 94 5.30 -16.44 4.12
C GLY A 94 4.68 -15.81 5.37
N VAL A 95 3.44 -15.31 5.26
CA VAL A 95 2.69 -14.76 6.40
C VAL A 95 2.42 -15.86 7.42
N ALA A 96 1.91 -17.03 7.00
CA ALA A 96 1.64 -18.15 7.89
C ALA A 96 2.89 -18.60 8.66
N LEU A 97 4.06 -18.63 8.01
CA LEU A 97 5.33 -18.88 8.66
C LEU A 97 5.64 -17.79 9.68
N LEU A 98 5.65 -16.52 9.30
CA LEU A 98 5.94 -15.39 10.21
C LEU A 98 5.08 -15.41 11.47
N VAL A 99 3.79 -15.70 11.31
CA VAL A 99 2.81 -15.79 12.41
C VAL A 99 3.12 -16.98 13.31
N SER A 100 3.56 -18.12 12.76
CA SER A 100 3.95 -19.29 13.59
C SER A 100 5.17 -19.06 14.49
N TRP A 101 5.95 -18.00 14.22
CA TRP A 101 7.15 -17.63 15.01
C TRP A 101 6.90 -16.50 16.02
N GLN A 102 5.70 -15.92 16.08
CA GLN A 102 5.32 -14.84 17.02
C GLN A 102 4.40 -15.33 18.13
#